data_AF-A0A670K7Z6-F1
#
_entry.id   AF-A0A670K7Z6-F1
#
_cell.length_a   1.000
_cell.length_b   1.000
_cell.length_c   1.000
_cell.angle_alpha   90.00
_cell.angle_beta   90.00
_cell.angle_gamma   90.00
#
_symmetry.space_group_name_H-M   'P 1'
#
loop_
_entity.id
_entity.type
_entity.pdbx_description
1 polymer ?
#
loop_
_entity_poly.entity_id
_entity_poly.type
_entity_poly.pdbx_seq_one_letter_code
_entity_poly.pdbx_strand_id
1 'polypeptide(L)'
;MAGQRLIVSCFLAGLLFSRGLAISLPVLNLYAVVGEIFVHEFEIDDFKDAFPSSMDENEPPEAPVTFHTNLLDHPDLPRWLRYIQRTPYQTGYLYGSPTSKELGKQTIEVKAYNRYTYETARQTMIITIAPSSGNSPSSMKYMGQIQPVSP
;
A
#
# COMPACT_ATOMS: atom_id res chain seq x y z
N MET A 1 47.30 -53.12 -4.38
CA MET A 1 46.55 -52.97 -3.12
C MET A 1 46.39 -51.47 -2.86
N ALA A 2 45.57 -50.76 -3.63
CA ALA A 2 44.13 -50.52 -3.40
C ALA A 2 43.86 -49.93 -2.01
N GLY A 3 44.19 -48.65 -1.84
CA GLY A 3 43.92 -47.85 -0.65
C GLY A 3 42.92 -46.74 -0.95
N GLN A 4 42.06 -46.50 0.03
CA GLN A 4 41.17 -45.35 0.21
C GLN A 4 39.80 -45.41 -0.49
N ARG A 5 38.85 -45.94 0.28
CA ARG A 5 37.41 -45.92 0.03
C ARG A 5 36.74 -44.89 0.93
N LEU A 6 35.73 -44.25 0.32
CA LEU A 6 34.55 -43.63 0.91
C LEU A 6 34.76 -42.26 1.58
N ILE A 7 34.71 -41.24 0.72
CA ILE A 7 34.35 -39.88 1.10
C ILE A 7 32.93 -39.92 1.69
N VAL A 8 32.86 -39.55 2.97
CA VAL A 8 31.64 -39.14 3.65
C VAL A 8 31.16 -37.87 2.97
N SER A 9 30.00 -37.92 2.32
CA SER A 9 29.24 -36.70 1.97
C SER A 9 27.83 -36.86 2.51
N CYS A 10 27.69 -36.55 3.79
CA CYS A 10 26.43 -36.16 4.40
C CYS A 10 26.25 -34.65 4.17
N PHE A 11 25.00 -34.23 4.06
CA PHE A 11 24.49 -32.86 3.93
C PHE A 11 24.32 -32.31 2.51
N LEU A 12 23.36 -32.90 1.78
CA LEU A 12 22.46 -32.13 0.92
C LEU A 12 21.08 -32.10 1.57
N ALA A 13 20.97 -31.35 2.65
CA ALA A 13 19.70 -30.95 3.24
C ALA A 13 19.78 -29.44 3.47
N GLY A 14 18.92 -28.68 2.80
CA GLY A 14 18.73 -27.26 3.08
C GLY A 14 18.85 -26.36 1.87
N LEU A 15 17.96 -26.51 0.88
CA LEU A 15 17.59 -25.38 0.02
C LEU A 15 16.18 -25.56 -0.54
N LEU A 16 15.19 -25.52 0.36
CA LEU A 16 13.79 -25.23 0.01
C LEU A 16 13.23 -24.24 1.02
N PHE A 17 13.80 -23.04 1.05
CA PHE A 17 13.15 -21.84 1.59
C PHE A 17 13.13 -20.75 0.52
N SER A 18 12.59 -21.08 -0.66
CA SER A 18 12.29 -20.09 -1.70
C SER A 18 10.77 -19.92 -1.82
N ARG A 19 10.10 -19.49 -0.75
CA ARG A 19 8.69 -19.06 -0.79
C ARG A 19 8.49 -17.82 0.06
N GLY A 20 9.17 -16.74 -0.30
CA GLY A 20 9.06 -15.48 0.43
C GLY A 20 9.53 -14.27 -0.37
N LEU A 21 9.47 -14.30 -1.71
CA LEU A 21 9.55 -13.05 -2.46
C LEU A 21 8.18 -12.37 -2.32
N ALA A 22 8.12 -11.38 -1.45
CA ALA A 22 6.99 -10.46 -1.45
C ALA A 22 6.91 -9.81 -2.84
N ILE A 23 5.76 -9.89 -3.48
CA ILE A 23 5.56 -9.31 -4.81
C ILE A 23 5.49 -7.79 -4.64
N SER A 24 6.34 -7.07 -5.39
CA SER A 24 6.37 -5.62 -5.37
C SER A 24 5.59 -5.07 -6.55
N LEU A 25 4.55 -4.29 -6.26
CA LEU A 25 3.80 -3.50 -7.22
C LEU A 25 4.62 -2.28 -7.69
N PRO A 26 4.27 -1.67 -8.84
CA PRO A 26 4.93 -0.46 -9.32
C PRO A 26 4.78 0.70 -8.34
N VAL A 27 5.76 1.61 -8.37
CA VAL A 27 5.75 2.81 -7.53
C VAL A 27 4.60 3.73 -7.94
N LEU A 28 3.76 4.08 -6.97
CA LEU A 28 2.63 4.99 -7.15
C LEU A 28 3.02 6.41 -6.75
N ASN A 29 2.81 7.39 -7.64
CA ASN A 29 3.10 8.80 -7.34
C ASN A 29 1.78 9.56 -7.15
N LEU A 30 1.62 10.16 -5.98
CA LEU A 30 0.41 10.92 -5.60
C LEU A 30 0.78 12.35 -5.24
N TYR A 31 -0.23 13.22 -5.24
CA TYR A 31 -0.11 14.63 -4.88
C TYR A 31 -1.09 14.99 -3.78
N ALA A 32 -0.64 15.81 -2.84
CA ALA A 32 -1.48 16.39 -1.79
C ALA A 32 -1.18 17.90 -1.68
N VAL A 33 -2.16 18.67 -1.22
CA VAL A 33 -2.03 20.12 -1.07
C VAL A 33 -2.23 20.49 0.39
N VAL A 34 -1.39 21.39 0.90
CA VAL A 34 -1.50 21.90 2.28
C VAL A 34 -2.90 22.45 2.52
N GLY A 35 -3.55 22.01 3.61
CA GLY A 35 -4.88 22.47 4.00
C GLY A 35 -6.05 21.89 3.19
N GLU A 36 -5.78 21.04 2.19
CA GLU A 36 -6.82 20.29 1.49
C GLU A 36 -6.95 18.88 2.05
N ILE A 37 -8.14 18.28 1.89
CA ILE A 37 -8.32 16.87 2.23
C ILE A 37 -7.75 16.00 1.11
N PHE A 38 -6.76 15.20 1.46
CA PHE A 38 -6.24 14.12 0.64
C PHE A 38 -7.03 12.86 0.97
N VAL A 39 -7.45 12.12 -0.06
CA VAL A 39 -8.08 10.80 0.04
C VAL A 39 -7.53 9.94 -1.08
N HIS A 40 -7.11 8.72 -0.74
CA HIS A 40 -6.71 7.70 -1.69
C HIS A 40 -7.31 6.35 -1.29
N GLU A 41 -7.79 5.60 -2.27
CA GLU A 41 -8.45 4.30 -2.08
C GLU A 41 -7.50 3.17 -2.43
N PHE A 42 -7.54 2.09 -1.65
CA PHE A 42 -6.81 0.85 -1.88
C PHE A 42 -7.76 -0.20 -2.43
N GLU A 43 -7.91 -0.25 -3.75
CA GLU A 43 -8.74 -1.26 -4.41
C GLU A 43 -8.12 -2.64 -4.19
N ILE A 44 -8.91 -3.58 -3.68
CA ILE A 44 -8.44 -4.95 -3.41
C ILE A 44 -7.99 -5.63 -4.71
N ASP A 45 -8.67 -5.33 -5.82
CA ASP A 45 -8.37 -5.89 -7.13
C ASP A 45 -6.97 -5.54 -7.63
N ASP A 46 -6.45 -4.34 -7.32
CA ASP A 46 -5.08 -3.93 -7.67
C ASP A 46 -4.00 -4.83 -7.04
N PHE A 47 -4.34 -5.51 -5.94
CA PHE A 47 -3.43 -6.39 -5.20
C PHE A 47 -3.70 -7.87 -5.47
N LYS A 48 -4.84 -8.23 -6.07
CA LYS A 48 -5.20 -9.63 -6.35
C LYS A 48 -4.20 -10.30 -7.30
N ASP A 49 -3.83 -9.60 -8.37
CA ASP A 49 -2.83 -10.09 -9.33
C ASP A 49 -1.42 -10.20 -8.73
N ALA A 50 -1.19 -9.51 -7.61
CA ALA A 50 0.06 -9.59 -6.86
C ALA A 50 0.09 -10.75 -5.86
N PHE A 51 -1.02 -11.47 -5.65
CA PHE A 51 -1.00 -12.74 -4.91
C PHE A 51 -0.88 -13.89 -5.91
N PRO A 52 0.03 -14.86 -5.69
CA PRO A 52 0.06 -16.10 -6.44
C PRO A 52 -1.34 -16.71 -6.47
N SER A 53 -1.91 -16.90 -7.66
CA SER A 53 -3.14 -17.66 -7.78
C SER A 53 -2.89 -19.06 -7.22
N SER A 54 -3.68 -19.45 -6.22
CA SER A 54 -3.65 -20.84 -5.82
C SER A 54 -4.24 -21.64 -6.99
N MET A 55 -3.53 -22.64 -7.49
CA MET A 55 -4.08 -23.56 -8.50
C MET A 55 -5.23 -24.43 -7.93
N ASP A 56 -5.78 -24.07 -6.77
CA ASP A 56 -6.81 -24.82 -6.07
C ASP A 56 -8.18 -24.33 -6.52
N GLU A 57 -8.89 -25.21 -7.22
CA GLU A 57 -10.24 -25.02 -7.73
C GLU A 57 -11.27 -24.79 -6.60
N ASN A 58 -10.86 -24.99 -5.33
CA ASN A 58 -11.66 -24.78 -4.13
C ASN A 58 -11.35 -23.46 -3.40
N GLU A 59 -10.56 -22.55 -3.97
CA GLU A 59 -10.28 -21.26 -3.34
C GLU A 59 -11.58 -20.46 -3.13
N PRO A 60 -11.85 -19.94 -1.91
CA PRO A 60 -13.03 -19.15 -1.66
C PRO A 60 -13.14 -17.95 -2.62
N PRO A 61 -14.35 -17.57 -3.03
CA PRO A 61 -14.57 -16.65 -4.16
C PRO A 61 -14.02 -15.23 -4.00
N GLU A 62 -13.49 -14.85 -2.83
CA GLU A 62 -12.69 -13.63 -2.67
C GLU A 62 -11.88 -13.72 -1.37
N ALA A 63 -10.56 -13.80 -1.46
CA ALA A 63 -9.72 -13.81 -0.27
C ALA A 63 -9.76 -12.45 0.41
N PRO A 64 -10.04 -12.37 1.74
CA PRO A 64 -10.02 -11.11 2.45
C PRO A 64 -8.59 -10.56 2.52
N VAL A 65 -8.42 -9.28 2.19
CA VAL A 65 -7.14 -8.59 2.17
C VAL A 65 -7.10 -7.53 3.26
N THR A 66 -6.05 -7.52 4.07
CA THR A 66 -5.82 -6.45 5.05
C THR A 66 -4.63 -5.62 4.62
N PHE A 67 -4.76 -4.30 4.65
CA PHE A 67 -3.66 -3.40 4.37
C PHE A 67 -2.99 -2.91 5.65
N HIS A 68 -1.68 -2.70 5.55
CA HIS A 68 -0.87 -2.02 6.55
C HIS A 68 -0.05 -0.95 5.85
N THR A 69 -0.05 0.25 6.39
CA THR A 69 0.54 1.43 5.76
C THR A 69 1.43 2.13 6.76
N ASN A 70 2.69 2.38 6.40
CA ASN A 70 3.63 3.12 7.25
C ASN A 70 4.45 4.10 6.43
N LEU A 71 4.98 5.13 7.09
CA LEU A 71 6.09 5.88 6.50
C LEU A 71 7.30 4.95 6.34
N LEU A 72 8.01 5.06 5.22
CA LEU A 72 9.20 4.25 4.94
C LEU A 72 10.19 4.32 6.10
N ASP A 73 10.70 3.17 6.54
CA ASP A 73 11.62 3.02 7.68
C ASP A 73 11.05 3.41 9.06
N HIS A 74 9.74 3.61 9.15
CA HIS A 74 9.03 3.92 10.40
C HIS A 74 7.86 2.94 10.64
N PRO A 75 7.47 2.70 11.89
CA PRO A 75 6.34 1.83 12.23
C PRO A 75 4.97 2.53 12.15
N ASP A 76 4.96 3.85 11.95
CA ASP A 76 3.77 4.69 11.99
C ASP A 76 3.58 5.47 10.68
N LEU A 77 2.36 5.93 10.46
CA LEU A 77 2.06 6.89 9.39
C LEU A 77 2.50 8.30 9.79
N PRO A 78 2.76 9.18 8.81
CA PRO A 78 2.92 10.60 9.06
C PRO A 78 1.74 11.16 9.85
N ARG A 79 2.00 12.12 10.75
CA ARG A 79 0.99 12.68 11.66
C ARG A 79 -0.28 13.18 10.98
N TRP A 80 -0.18 13.66 9.75
CA TRP A 80 -1.29 14.22 8.97
C TRP A 80 -2.16 13.16 8.29
N LEU A 81 -1.71 11.90 8.24
CA LEU A 81 -2.28 10.82 7.44
C LEU A 81 -2.85 9.71 8.33
N ARG A 82 -4.01 9.19 7.96
CA ARG A 82 -4.69 8.10 8.67
C ARG A 82 -5.13 7.05 7.67
N TYR A 83 -5.16 5.81 8.15
CA TYR A 83 -5.67 4.66 7.41
C TYR A 83 -6.93 4.14 8.09
N ILE A 84 -7.91 3.77 7.27
CA ILE A 84 -9.10 3.05 7.73
C ILE A 84 -9.50 1.99 6.71
N GLN A 85 -9.86 0.82 7.22
CA GLN A 85 -10.52 -0.23 6.47
C GLN A 85 -11.57 -0.83 7.39
N ARG A 86 -12.83 -0.82 6.95
CA ARG A 86 -13.96 -1.27 7.77
C ARG A 86 -13.95 -2.78 7.96
N THR A 87 -13.76 -3.52 6.87
CA THR A 87 -13.62 -4.97 6.89
C THR A 87 -12.54 -5.40 5.89
N PRO A 88 -11.93 -6.58 6.07
CA PRO A 88 -10.96 -7.14 5.12
C PRO A 88 -11.51 -7.42 3.70
N TYR A 89 -12.83 -7.32 3.49
CA TYR A 89 -13.47 -7.49 2.18
C TYR A 89 -13.76 -6.14 1.50
N GLN A 90 -13.47 -5.03 2.19
CA GLN A 90 -13.75 -3.69 1.71
C GLN A 90 -12.47 -2.95 1.39
N THR A 91 -12.57 -2.01 0.45
CA THR A 91 -11.49 -1.08 0.11
C THR A 91 -10.95 -0.37 1.35
N GLY A 92 -9.65 -0.16 1.38
CA GLY A 92 -9.00 0.67 2.39
C GLY A 92 -8.97 2.14 1.96
N TYR A 93 -8.95 3.06 2.90
CA TYR A 93 -8.80 4.49 2.62
C TYR A 93 -7.60 5.05 3.38
N LEU A 94 -6.79 5.82 2.66
CA LEU A 94 -5.75 6.68 3.20
C LEU A 94 -6.22 8.12 3.09
N TYR A 95 -6.34 8.82 4.22
CA TYR A 95 -6.90 10.17 4.22
C TYR A 95 -6.24 11.07 5.25
N GLY A 96 -6.26 12.38 4.99
CA GLY A 96 -5.57 13.35 5.83
C GLY A 96 -5.59 14.75 5.25
N SER A 97 -5.03 15.71 5.99
CA SER A 97 -4.76 17.05 5.47
C SER A 97 -3.37 17.50 5.91
N PRO A 98 -2.42 17.65 4.97
CA PRO A 98 -1.06 18.03 5.32
C PRO A 98 -1.00 19.50 5.72
N THR A 99 -0.07 19.85 6.59
CA THR A 99 0.23 21.25 6.95
C THR A 99 1.50 21.72 6.25
N SER A 100 1.81 23.00 6.36
CA SER A 100 3.05 23.58 5.81
C SER A 100 4.33 22.93 6.35
N LYS A 101 4.27 22.24 7.51
CA LYS A 101 5.39 21.49 8.08
C LYS A 101 5.73 20.23 7.29
N GLU A 102 4.79 19.73 6.48
CA GLU A 102 4.91 18.48 5.74
C GLU A 102 5.21 18.66 4.25
N LEU A 103 5.55 19.88 3.81
CA LEU A 103 5.96 20.15 2.42
C LEU A 103 7.11 19.24 1.96
N GLY A 104 7.05 18.78 0.71
CA GLY A 104 8.06 17.91 0.12
C GLY A 104 7.51 16.53 -0.25
N LYS A 105 8.38 15.51 -0.25
CA LYS A 105 8.00 14.12 -0.59
C LYS A 105 7.99 13.25 0.64
N GLN A 106 6.96 12.41 0.76
CA GLN A 106 6.87 11.38 1.78
C GLN A 106 6.62 10.04 1.11
N THR A 107 7.40 9.02 1.50
CA THR A 107 7.30 7.68 0.93
C THR A 107 6.56 6.77 1.90
N ILE A 108 5.39 6.28 1.50
CA ILE A 108 4.56 5.36 2.27
C ILE A 108 4.79 3.94 1.73
N GLU A 109 5.10 3.02 2.62
CA GLU A 109 5.09 1.59 2.32
C GLU A 109 3.70 1.03 2.61
N VAL A 110 3.10 0.39 1.60
CA VAL A 110 1.81 -0.30 1.69
C VAL A 110 2.06 -1.79 1.61
N LYS A 111 1.54 -2.56 2.56
CA LYS A 111 1.59 -4.03 2.58
C LYS A 111 0.17 -4.55 2.54
N ALA A 112 -0.16 -5.33 1.52
CA ALA A 112 -1.41 -6.04 1.43
C ALA A 112 -1.20 -7.50 1.81
N TYR A 113 -2.01 -7.99 2.74
CA TYR A 113 -1.93 -9.35 3.26
C TYR A 113 -3.17 -10.14 2.86
N ASN A 114 -2.98 -11.22 2.10
CA ASN A 114 -4.02 -12.21 1.89
C ASN A 114 -4.22 -13.02 3.18
N ARG A 115 -5.41 -12.97 3.77
CA ARG A 115 -5.67 -13.62 5.07
C ARG A 115 -5.85 -15.14 5.00
N TYR A 116 -5.97 -15.72 3.80
CA TYR A 116 -6.04 -17.16 3.61
C TYR A 116 -4.67 -17.76 3.29
N THR A 117 -3.92 -17.16 2.36
CA THR A 117 -2.63 -17.69 1.91
C THR A 117 -1.43 -17.14 2.69
N TYR A 118 -1.63 -16.09 3.49
CA TYR A 118 -0.58 -15.31 4.19
C TYR A 118 0.44 -14.66 3.25
N GLU A 119 0.17 -14.64 1.96
CA GLU A 119 1.02 -13.98 0.99
C GLU A 119 0.94 -12.46 1.17
N THR A 120 2.06 -11.81 0.88
CA THR A 120 2.23 -10.37 1.08
C THR A 120 2.64 -9.72 -0.22
N ALA A 121 1.82 -8.77 -0.67
CA ALA A 121 2.16 -7.84 -1.73
C ALA A 121 2.61 -6.51 -1.11
N ARG A 122 3.59 -5.84 -1.71
CA ARG A 122 4.12 -4.55 -1.27
C ARG A 122 3.96 -3.51 -2.37
N GLN A 123 3.61 -2.29 -2.00
CA GLN A 123 3.62 -1.15 -2.91
C GLN A 123 4.29 0.05 -2.25
N THR A 124 5.12 0.74 -3.01
CA THR A 124 5.73 2.00 -2.59
C THR A 124 4.92 3.15 -3.17
N MET A 125 4.45 4.05 -2.30
CA MET A 125 3.70 5.24 -2.68
C MET A 125 4.49 6.49 -2.32
N ILE A 126 4.73 7.38 -3.27
CA ILE A 126 5.40 8.66 -3.06
C ILE A 126 4.36 9.76 -3.13
N ILE A 127 4.07 10.38 -1.98
CA ILE A 127 3.15 11.52 -1.88
C ILE A 127 3.96 12.81 -1.93
N THR A 128 3.72 13.63 -2.95
CA THR A 128 4.31 14.96 -3.09
C THR A 128 3.34 16.01 -2.54
N ILE A 129 3.73 16.69 -1.47
CA ILE A 129 2.93 17.70 -0.77
C ILE A 129 3.33 19.09 -1.27
N ALA A 130 2.39 19.75 -1.94
CA ALA A 130 2.53 21.08 -2.50
C ALA A 130 1.92 22.17 -1.58
N PRO A 131 2.42 23.41 -1.63
CA PRO A 131 1.81 24.51 -0.90
C PRO A 131 0.41 24.79 -1.43
N SER A 132 -0.48 25.30 -0.55
CA SER A 132 -1.74 25.89 -0.98
C SER A 132 -1.42 27.16 -1.76
N SER A 133 -1.44 27.11 -3.10
CA SER A 133 -1.68 28.33 -3.86
C SER A 133 -3.10 28.76 -3.51
N GLY A 134 -3.35 30.02 -3.16
CA GLY A 134 -4.68 30.49 -2.75
C GLY A 134 -5.80 30.35 -3.80
N ASN A 135 -5.54 29.62 -4.90
CA ASN A 135 -6.42 29.35 -6.04
C ASN A 135 -6.51 27.84 -6.30
N SER A 136 -6.54 27.01 -5.26
CA SER A 136 -6.62 25.56 -5.45
C SER A 136 -7.97 25.18 -6.10
N PRO A 137 -7.99 24.28 -7.10
CA PRO A 137 -9.19 23.97 -7.87
C PRO A 137 -10.34 23.38 -7.02
N SER A 138 -10.04 22.85 -5.82
CA SER A 138 -11.04 22.35 -4.87
C SER A 138 -11.87 23.47 -4.25
N SER A 139 -11.28 24.64 -3.95
CA SER A 139 -12.01 25.82 -3.45
C SER A 139 -12.89 26.47 -4.54
N MET A 140 -12.48 26.36 -5.80
CA MET A 140 -13.26 26.81 -6.96
C MET A 140 -14.56 26.00 -7.17
N LYS A 141 -14.60 24.72 -6.76
CA LYS A 141 -15.81 23.88 -6.89
C LYS A 141 -16.95 24.31 -5.96
N TYR A 142 -16.64 24.96 -4.83
CA TYR A 142 -17.64 25.43 -3.87
C TYR A 142 -18.05 26.90 -4.07
N MET A 143 -17.28 27.69 -4.83
CA MET A 143 -17.63 29.08 -5.17
C MET A 143 -18.67 29.20 -6.31
N GLY A 144 -18.92 28.13 -7.08
CA GLY A 144 -19.94 28.11 -8.14
C GLY A 144 -21.38 27.86 -7.67
N GLN A 145 -21.62 27.66 -6.37
CA GLN A 145 -22.94 27.29 -5.83
C GLN A 145 -23.63 28.40 -5.02
N ILE A 146 -23.01 29.57 -4.89
CA ILE A 146 -23.62 30.70 -4.21
C ILE A 146 -24.31 31.59 -5.26
N GLN A 147 -25.57 31.27 -5.58
CA GLN A 147 -26.43 32.24 -6.27
C GLN A 147 -26.70 33.40 -5.28
N PRO A 148 -26.54 34.68 -5.69
CA PRO A 148 -26.99 35.78 -4.86
C PRO A 148 -28.51 35.72 -4.75
N VAL A 149 -29.01 35.65 -3.52
CA VAL A 149 -30.43 35.85 -3.26
C VAL A 149 -30.72 37.33 -3.50
N SER A 150 -31.41 37.63 -4.59
CA SER A 150 -31.86 38.98 -4.93
C SER A 150 -32.76 39.53 -3.81
N PRO A 151 -32.67 40.83 -3.49
CA PRO A 151 -33.51 41.49 -2.48
C PRO A 151 -34.99 41.58 -2.87
#